data_AF-A0A0D2G027-F1
#
_entry.id   AF-A0A0D2G027-F1
#
_cell.length_a   1.000
_cell.length_b   1.000
_cell.length_c   1.000
_cell.angle_alpha   90.00
_cell.angle_beta   90.00
_cell.angle_gamma   90.00
#
_symmetry.space_group_name_H-M   'P 1'
#
loop_
_entity.id
_entity.type
_entity.pdbx_description
1 polymer ?
#
loop_
_entity_poly.entity_id
_entity_poly.type
_entity_poly.pdbx_seq_one_letter_code
_entity_poly.pdbx_strand_id
1 'polypeptide(L)'
;MPVELGAYVRQDLDEELLQDIKATGARTKPARETGGNTDAASLTRGCRIYLPVHVEGANLSVGDLHFSLGDGEPTCAIEMAGIATLRCSIVHDGIQKLGLKSPIVISSPAEPLYRKQVVFHGLSVDKDGVQHRSDLTTSYIQAASHAMGYLEKFGFSHEQAYMLLATAPIESRILATANIPTANVSLGVPVDMFNFDIMPNEEGPKPGDRGSAAYLSLQREEKYLSETVAEPSPFARDA
;
A
#
# COMPACT_ATOMS: atom_id res chain seq x y z
N MET A 1 -26.71 8.85 0.32
CA MET A 1 -26.06 9.55 -0.82
C MET A 1 -24.99 10.43 -0.23
N PRO A 2 -23.75 10.47 -0.76
CA PRO A 2 -22.77 11.46 -0.32
C PRO A 2 -23.40 12.86 -0.44
N VAL A 3 -23.15 13.71 0.54
CA VAL A 3 -23.71 15.06 0.61
C VAL A 3 -23.21 15.84 -0.62
N GLU A 4 -24.11 16.46 -1.38
CA GLU A 4 -23.74 17.22 -2.61
C GLU A 4 -22.75 18.35 -2.34
N LEU A 5 -22.69 18.87 -1.10
CA LEU A 5 -21.67 19.84 -0.70
C LEU A 5 -20.28 19.17 -0.67
N GLY A 6 -19.52 19.31 -1.76
CA GLY A 6 -18.10 18.94 -1.87
C GLY A 6 -17.78 17.92 -2.96
N ALA A 7 -18.78 17.20 -3.49
CA ALA A 7 -18.63 16.32 -4.63
C ALA A 7 -19.32 16.94 -5.85
N TYR A 8 -18.55 17.47 -6.81
CA TYR A 8 -19.11 17.96 -8.08
C TYR A 8 -19.45 16.77 -8.97
N VAL A 9 -20.57 16.11 -8.68
CA VAL A 9 -21.18 15.15 -9.59
C VAL A 9 -22.32 15.91 -10.25
N ARG A 10 -22.17 16.30 -11.53
CA ARG A 10 -23.31 16.80 -12.32
C ARG A 10 -24.29 15.64 -12.50
N GLN A 11 -25.18 15.43 -11.54
CA GLN A 11 -26.14 14.32 -11.57
C GLN A 11 -27.34 14.61 -12.49
N ASP A 12 -27.52 15.86 -12.93
CA ASP A 12 -28.47 16.24 -13.97
C ASP A 12 -27.93 15.91 -15.37
N LEU A 13 -27.81 14.61 -15.66
CA LEU A 13 -27.44 14.10 -16.99
C LEU A 13 -28.69 13.69 -17.76
N ASP A 14 -28.62 13.82 -19.09
CA ASP A 14 -29.61 13.19 -19.96
C ASP A 14 -29.66 11.67 -19.71
N GLU A 15 -30.86 11.08 -19.75
CA GLU A 15 -31.06 9.67 -19.40
C GLU A 15 -30.28 8.72 -20.32
N GLU A 16 -30.15 9.05 -21.61
CA GLU A 16 -29.37 8.23 -22.56
C GLU A 16 -27.89 8.22 -22.15
N LEU A 17 -27.34 9.40 -21.84
CA LEU A 17 -25.96 9.52 -21.35
C LEU A 17 -25.75 8.81 -20.01
N LEU A 18 -26.71 8.89 -19.09
CA LEU A 18 -26.64 8.19 -17.81
C LEU A 18 -26.60 6.66 -18.01
N GLN A 19 -27.41 6.13 -18.92
CA GLN A 19 -27.41 4.70 -19.23
C GLN A 19 -26.11 4.25 -19.92
N ASP A 20 -25.57 5.06 -20.83
CA ASP A 20 -24.27 4.79 -21.45
C ASP A 20 -23.16 4.77 -20.39
N ILE A 21 -23.07 5.78 -19.51
CA ILE A 21 -22.07 5.81 -18.43
C ILE A 21 -22.21 4.59 -17.50
N LYS A 22 -23.43 4.14 -17.18
CA LYS A 22 -23.62 2.93 -16.37
C LYS A 22 -23.11 1.66 -17.08
N ALA A 23 -23.24 1.59 -18.40
CA ALA A 23 -22.84 0.43 -19.20
C ALA A 23 -21.34 0.42 -19.55
N THR A 24 -20.75 1.59 -19.80
CA THR A 24 -19.39 1.72 -20.38
C THR A 24 -18.41 2.45 -19.45
N GLY A 25 -18.90 3.08 -18.38
CA GLY A 25 -18.10 3.85 -17.43
C GLY A 25 -17.05 3.00 -16.73
N ALA A 26 -15.79 3.40 -16.87
CA ALA A 26 -14.68 2.74 -16.23
C ALA A 26 -14.79 2.85 -14.69
N ARG A 27 -14.60 1.74 -13.98
CA ARG A 27 -14.50 1.75 -12.51
C ARG A 27 -13.30 2.57 -12.06
N THR A 28 -13.45 3.29 -10.95
CA THR A 28 -12.37 4.11 -10.36
C THR A 28 -11.30 3.30 -9.65
N LYS A 29 -11.56 2.02 -9.35
CA LYS A 29 -10.68 1.16 -8.55
C LYS A 29 -9.24 1.02 -9.07
N PRO A 30 -8.96 0.71 -10.34
CA PRO A 30 -7.56 0.60 -10.78
C PRO A 30 -6.99 1.98 -11.19
N ALA A 31 -5.75 2.24 -10.79
CA ALA A 31 -4.91 3.25 -11.44
C ALA A 31 -4.78 2.97 -12.95
N ARG A 32 -4.58 4.05 -13.71
CA ARG A 32 -4.37 4.06 -15.16
C ARG A 32 -3.32 5.10 -15.54
N GLU A 33 -3.04 5.22 -16.83
CA GLU A 33 -2.13 6.21 -17.41
C GLU A 33 -2.53 7.66 -17.06
N THR A 34 -3.81 7.88 -16.76
CA THR A 34 -4.39 9.15 -16.32
C THR A 34 -4.18 9.46 -14.84
N GLY A 35 -3.53 8.56 -14.07
CA GLY A 35 -3.52 8.58 -12.60
C GLY A 35 -4.64 7.70 -12.04
N GLY A 36 -5.54 8.26 -11.24
CA GLY A 36 -6.62 7.51 -10.58
C GLY A 36 -6.17 6.95 -9.21
N ASN A 37 -6.65 5.76 -8.86
CA ASN A 37 -6.36 5.10 -7.57
C ASN A 37 -4.94 4.52 -7.54
N THR A 38 -3.95 5.39 -7.41
CA THR A 38 -2.53 4.98 -7.36
C THR A 38 -2.08 4.54 -5.98
N ASP A 39 -2.80 4.94 -4.93
CA ASP A 39 -2.58 4.51 -3.54
C ASP A 39 -1.12 4.61 -3.09
N ALA A 40 -0.52 5.77 -3.39
CA ALA A 40 0.90 6.02 -3.18
C ALA A 40 1.09 6.96 -1.99
N ALA A 41 1.73 6.48 -0.91
CA ALA A 41 2.00 7.27 0.30
C ALA A 41 2.78 8.57 0.03
N SER A 42 3.59 8.59 -1.04
CA SER A 42 4.35 9.77 -1.47
C SER A 42 3.47 10.91 -2.04
N LEU A 43 2.21 10.64 -2.42
CA LEU A 43 1.23 11.64 -2.84
C LEU A 43 0.59 12.38 -1.65
N THR A 44 1.44 12.86 -0.76
CA THR A 44 1.04 13.55 0.47
C THR A 44 0.97 15.07 0.29
N ARG A 45 0.50 15.78 1.32
CA ARG A 45 0.43 17.25 1.34
C ARG A 45 1.80 17.85 1.01
N GLY A 46 1.82 18.70 -0.02
CA GLY A 46 3.03 19.41 -0.47
C GLY A 46 3.75 18.77 -1.65
N CYS A 47 3.33 17.57 -2.09
CA CYS A 47 3.79 17.00 -3.34
C CYS A 47 3.30 17.81 -4.56
N ARG A 48 3.86 17.53 -5.74
CA ARG A 48 3.34 18.01 -7.01
C ARG A 48 3.20 16.84 -7.97
N ILE A 49 2.03 16.68 -8.57
CA ILE A 49 1.77 15.66 -9.57
C ILE A 49 1.53 16.32 -10.94
N TYR A 50 2.12 15.75 -11.98
CA TYR A 50 1.93 16.12 -13.37
C TYR A 50 1.12 15.03 -14.05
N LEU A 51 -0.07 15.36 -14.53
CA LEU A 51 -1.00 14.42 -15.16
C LEU A 51 -1.13 14.72 -16.66
N PRO A 52 -1.19 13.69 -17.54
CA PRO A 52 -1.51 13.90 -18.94
C PRO A 52 -2.98 14.34 -19.09
N VAL A 53 -3.22 15.35 -19.93
CA VAL A 53 -4.57 15.85 -20.24
C VAL A 53 -5.06 15.21 -21.53
N HIS A 54 -6.11 14.39 -21.44
CA HIS A 54 -6.66 13.64 -22.57
C HIS A 54 -7.93 14.25 -23.17
N VAL A 55 -8.60 15.13 -22.42
CA VAL A 55 -9.85 15.79 -22.83
C VAL A 55 -9.78 17.28 -22.55
N GLU A 56 -10.55 18.05 -23.30
CA GLU A 56 -10.68 19.47 -23.05
C GLU A 56 -11.22 19.75 -21.64
N GLY A 57 -10.65 20.76 -20.98
CA GLY A 57 -10.95 21.10 -19.58
C GLY A 57 -10.28 20.22 -18.53
N ALA A 58 -9.60 19.13 -18.93
CA ALA A 58 -8.95 18.12 -18.08
C ALA A 58 -9.86 17.35 -17.11
N ASN A 59 -10.87 17.99 -16.52
CA ASN A 59 -11.85 17.42 -15.60
C ASN A 59 -11.23 16.71 -14.39
N LEU A 60 -10.25 17.39 -13.75
CA LEU A 60 -9.56 16.87 -12.56
C LEU A 60 -10.56 16.51 -11.45
N SER A 61 -10.45 15.28 -10.96
CA SER A 61 -11.18 14.77 -9.79
C SER A 61 -10.20 14.24 -8.76
N VAL A 62 -10.49 14.42 -7.48
CA VAL A 62 -9.69 13.93 -6.34
C VAL A 62 -10.64 13.41 -5.26
N GLY A 63 -10.28 12.28 -4.66
CA GLY A 63 -11.01 11.61 -3.59
C GLY A 63 -10.08 10.65 -2.85
N ASP A 64 -10.64 9.69 -2.12
CA ASP A 64 -9.90 8.61 -1.45
C ASP A 64 -8.75 9.12 -0.57
N LEU A 65 -9.10 10.00 0.37
CA LEU A 65 -8.10 10.61 1.25
C LEU A 65 -7.72 9.62 2.34
N HIS A 66 -6.44 9.32 2.41
CA HIS A 66 -5.85 8.47 3.45
C HIS A 66 -5.17 9.30 4.51
N PHE A 67 -5.42 9.01 5.79
CA PHE A 67 -4.63 9.59 6.88
C PHE A 67 -3.22 9.01 6.90
N SER A 68 -3.11 7.71 6.64
CA SER A 68 -1.85 6.97 6.51
C SER A 68 -2.11 5.69 5.72
N LEU A 69 -1.10 5.26 4.95
CA LEU A 69 -1.12 4.07 4.10
C LEU A 69 0.30 3.49 4.09
N GLY A 70 0.38 2.16 4.15
CA GLY A 70 1.62 1.41 3.91
C GLY A 70 1.76 1.04 2.44
N ASP A 71 3.00 1.06 1.93
CA ASP A 71 3.24 0.72 0.52
C ASP A 71 2.62 -0.63 0.14
N GLY A 72 1.93 -0.67 -1.01
CA GLY A 72 1.29 -1.87 -1.54
C GLY A 72 -0.12 -2.15 -1.01
N GLU A 73 -0.57 -1.42 0.00
CA GLU A 73 -1.95 -1.44 0.54
C GLU A 73 -2.60 -2.84 0.54
N PRO A 74 -2.06 -3.81 1.31
CA PRO A 74 -2.54 -5.18 1.24
C PRO A 74 -4.01 -5.35 1.69
N THR A 75 -4.58 -4.39 2.43
CA THR A 75 -6.01 -4.35 2.78
C THR A 75 -6.65 -3.02 2.42
N CYS A 76 -6.46 -2.02 3.27
CA CYS A 76 -6.97 -0.67 3.17
C CYS A 76 -6.08 0.27 3.98
N ALA A 77 -5.99 1.51 3.54
CA ALA A 77 -5.44 2.60 4.30
C ALA A 77 -6.25 2.94 5.57
N ILE A 78 -5.83 3.97 6.28
CA ILE A 78 -6.71 4.70 7.19
C ILE A 78 -7.57 5.65 6.36
N GLU A 79 -8.72 5.16 5.92
CA GLU A 79 -9.70 5.88 5.11
C GLU A 79 -10.34 7.05 5.88
N MET A 80 -10.46 8.21 5.24
CA MET A 80 -11.12 9.36 5.85
C MET A 80 -11.82 10.28 4.85
N ALA A 81 -12.85 10.98 5.35
CA ALA A 81 -13.34 12.20 4.71
C ALA A 81 -12.37 13.35 5.01
N GLY A 82 -12.24 14.30 4.09
CA GLY A 82 -11.38 15.46 4.29
C GLY A 82 -11.50 16.50 3.19
N ILE A 83 -10.57 17.46 3.20
CA ILE A 83 -10.52 18.56 2.24
C ILE A 83 -9.12 18.62 1.64
N ALA A 84 -9.02 18.50 0.31
CA ALA A 84 -7.80 18.75 -0.43
C ALA A 84 -7.81 20.17 -1.00
N THR A 85 -6.78 20.97 -0.69
CA THR A 85 -6.57 22.28 -1.32
C THR A 85 -5.50 22.14 -2.39
N LEU A 86 -5.86 22.39 -3.65
CA LEU A 86 -4.99 22.18 -4.80
C LEU A 86 -4.69 23.50 -5.50
N ARG A 87 -3.48 23.59 -6.08
CA ARG A 87 -3.14 24.63 -7.06
C ARG A 87 -2.90 23.94 -8.40
N CYS A 88 -3.69 24.29 -9.41
CA CYS A 88 -3.57 23.74 -10.74
C CYS A 88 -2.90 24.76 -11.69
N SER A 89 -2.08 24.26 -12.61
CA SER A 89 -1.49 25.03 -13.70
C SER A 89 -1.32 24.13 -14.92
N ILE A 90 -1.32 24.70 -16.11
CA ILE A 90 -1.20 23.96 -17.36
C ILE A 90 0.23 24.07 -17.89
N VAL A 91 0.81 22.93 -18.29
CA VAL A 91 2.03 22.88 -19.09
C VAL A 91 1.63 22.62 -20.53
N HIS A 92 1.64 23.65 -21.36
CA HIS A 92 1.33 23.52 -22.79
C HIS A 92 2.31 22.57 -23.47
N ASP A 93 1.79 21.66 -24.28
CA ASP A 93 2.52 20.55 -24.92
C ASP A 93 3.26 19.64 -23.93
N GLY A 94 2.80 19.59 -22.68
CA GLY A 94 3.46 18.86 -21.59
C GLY A 94 3.68 17.38 -21.89
N ILE A 95 2.74 16.71 -22.57
CA ILE A 95 2.88 15.30 -22.97
C ILE A 95 4.11 15.10 -23.87
N GLN A 96 4.29 15.98 -24.87
CA GLN A 96 5.43 15.90 -25.78
C GLN A 96 6.73 16.33 -25.09
N LYS A 97 6.71 17.47 -24.38
CA LYS A 97 7.90 18.06 -23.75
C LYS A 97 8.46 17.21 -22.61
N LEU A 98 7.60 16.54 -21.85
CA LEU A 98 7.98 15.74 -20.68
C LEU A 98 7.98 14.23 -20.96
N GLY A 99 7.57 13.79 -22.17
CA GLY A 99 7.39 12.37 -22.47
C GLY A 99 6.34 11.70 -21.57
N LEU A 100 5.33 12.46 -21.14
CA LEU A 100 4.40 12.10 -20.07
C LEU A 100 3.41 11.01 -20.56
N LYS A 101 3.79 9.74 -20.38
CA LYS A 101 2.92 8.57 -20.61
C LYS A 101 2.15 8.13 -19.36
N SER A 102 2.66 8.51 -18.19
CA SER A 102 2.11 8.23 -16.87
C SER A 102 2.43 9.41 -15.96
N PRO A 103 1.79 9.54 -14.79
CA PRO A 103 2.04 10.66 -13.90
C PRO A 103 3.51 10.79 -13.48
N ILE A 104 3.99 12.02 -13.34
CA ILE A 104 5.27 12.33 -12.68
C ILE A 104 4.96 12.97 -11.34
N VAL A 105 5.62 12.52 -10.29
CA VAL A 105 5.45 13.04 -8.94
C VAL A 105 6.76 13.66 -8.46
N ILE A 106 6.68 14.90 -7.97
CA ILE A 106 7.71 15.52 -7.13
C ILE A 106 7.25 15.33 -5.69
N SER A 107 8.06 14.63 -4.89
CA SER A 107 7.74 14.33 -3.49
C SER A 107 7.58 15.60 -2.65
N SER A 108 6.88 15.46 -1.54
CA SER A 108 6.65 16.58 -0.63
C SER A 108 7.92 16.89 0.17
N PRO A 109 8.33 18.17 0.31
CA PRO A 109 9.38 18.54 1.26
C PRO A 109 8.93 18.35 2.74
N ALA A 110 7.63 18.15 2.98
CA ALA A 110 7.05 17.95 4.31
C ALA A 110 6.70 16.47 4.57
N GLU A 111 7.12 15.54 3.71
CA GLU A 111 6.89 14.11 3.90
C GLU A 111 7.57 13.61 5.18
N PRO A 112 6.85 12.89 6.07
CA PRO A 112 7.45 12.30 7.26
C PRO A 112 8.34 11.11 6.85
N LEU A 113 9.66 11.24 7.05
CA LEU A 113 10.63 10.21 6.70
C LEU A 113 11.10 9.45 7.95
N TYR A 114 10.73 8.18 8.06
CA TYR A 114 11.15 7.31 9.17
C TYR A 114 12.39 6.51 8.77
N ARG A 115 13.57 7.07 9.03
CA ARG A 115 14.84 6.50 8.56
C ARG A 115 15.28 5.26 9.33
N LYS A 116 14.89 5.13 10.60
CA LYS A 116 15.24 3.97 11.42
C LYS A 116 14.18 2.88 11.22
N GLN A 117 14.54 1.85 10.47
CA GLN A 117 13.64 0.75 10.10
C GLN A 117 14.27 -0.61 10.40
N VAL A 118 13.44 -1.57 10.78
CA VAL A 118 13.78 -3.00 10.66
C VAL A 118 13.33 -3.46 9.27
N VAL A 119 14.27 -3.94 8.45
CA VAL A 119 14.02 -4.22 7.03
C VAL A 119 14.01 -5.72 6.78
N PHE A 120 12.92 -6.21 6.21
CA PHE A 120 12.69 -7.61 5.88
C PHE A 120 12.83 -7.82 4.38
N HIS A 121 13.52 -8.88 3.97
CA HIS A 121 13.65 -9.25 2.57
C HIS A 121 12.64 -10.34 2.22
N GLY A 122 12.07 -10.24 1.03
CA GLY A 122 11.24 -11.26 0.43
C GLY A 122 11.75 -11.58 -0.97
N LEU A 123 11.78 -12.89 -1.25
CA LEU A 123 12.26 -13.43 -2.52
C LEU A 123 11.08 -13.97 -3.30
N SER A 124 11.24 -14.12 -4.62
CA SER A 124 10.21 -14.73 -5.47
C SER A 124 10.12 -16.25 -5.30
N VAL A 125 10.10 -16.73 -4.06
CA VAL A 125 9.86 -18.12 -3.65
C VAL A 125 8.62 -18.09 -2.76
N ASP A 126 7.59 -18.85 -3.10
CA ASP A 126 6.35 -18.80 -2.32
C ASP A 126 6.45 -19.58 -0.99
N LYS A 127 5.36 -19.55 -0.21
CA LYS A 127 5.27 -20.19 1.10
C LYS A 127 5.49 -21.71 1.06
N ASP A 128 5.29 -22.35 -0.10
CA ASP A 128 5.45 -23.78 -0.30
C ASP A 128 6.88 -24.12 -0.81
N GLY A 129 7.75 -23.11 -0.92
CA GLY A 129 9.12 -23.25 -1.41
C GLY A 129 9.24 -23.26 -2.93
N VAL A 130 8.18 -22.95 -3.68
CA VAL A 130 8.20 -22.95 -5.14
C VAL A 130 8.84 -21.67 -5.67
N GLN A 131 9.87 -21.80 -6.49
CA GLN A 131 10.53 -20.68 -7.14
C GLN A 131 9.68 -20.11 -8.30
N HIS A 132 9.27 -18.86 -8.17
CA HIS A 132 8.62 -18.07 -9.22
C HIS A 132 9.64 -17.16 -9.92
N ARG A 133 9.61 -17.13 -11.25
CA ARG A 133 10.62 -16.40 -12.03
C ARG A 133 10.35 -14.89 -12.03
N SER A 134 11.21 -14.13 -11.36
CA SER A 134 11.20 -12.66 -11.32
C SER A 134 9.88 -12.07 -10.82
N ASP A 135 9.18 -12.78 -9.94
CA ASP A 135 7.87 -12.40 -9.43
C ASP A 135 8.00 -11.44 -8.24
N LEU A 136 7.73 -10.16 -8.49
CA LEU A 136 7.76 -9.10 -7.49
C LEU A 136 6.58 -9.17 -6.51
N THR A 137 5.44 -9.72 -6.92
CA THR A 137 4.27 -9.87 -6.06
C THR A 137 4.54 -10.93 -5.00
N THR A 138 5.04 -12.09 -5.42
CA THR A 138 5.49 -13.13 -4.47
C THR A 138 6.58 -12.59 -3.56
N SER A 139 7.55 -11.85 -4.10
CA SER A 139 8.62 -11.23 -3.29
C SER A 139 8.07 -10.27 -2.23
N TYR A 140 7.11 -9.41 -2.58
CA TYR A 140 6.47 -8.50 -1.62
C TYR A 140 5.71 -9.28 -0.55
N ILE A 141 4.92 -10.29 -0.94
CA ILE A 141 4.17 -11.13 0.00
C ILE A 141 5.12 -11.78 1.02
N GLN A 142 6.25 -12.34 0.57
CA GLN A 142 7.24 -12.93 1.49
C GLN A 142 7.85 -11.88 2.44
N ALA A 143 8.19 -10.70 1.94
CA ALA A 143 8.77 -9.64 2.78
C ALA A 143 7.77 -9.20 3.87
N ALA A 144 6.50 -9.04 3.50
CA ALA A 144 5.41 -8.73 4.42
C ALA A 144 5.18 -9.87 5.42
N SER A 145 5.13 -11.13 4.98
CA SER A 145 4.98 -12.29 5.88
C SER A 145 6.12 -12.38 6.90
N HIS A 146 7.36 -12.13 6.50
CA HIS A 146 8.50 -12.08 7.43
C HIS A 146 8.35 -10.95 8.47
N ALA A 147 7.93 -9.76 8.04
CA ALA A 147 7.70 -8.64 8.94
C ALA A 147 6.56 -8.92 9.93
N MET A 148 5.45 -9.52 9.47
CA MET A 148 4.34 -9.93 10.32
C MET A 148 4.79 -10.97 11.34
N GLY A 149 5.47 -12.04 10.90
CA GLY A 149 5.97 -13.08 11.80
C GLY A 149 6.95 -12.54 12.86
N TYR A 150 7.70 -11.48 12.54
CA TYR A 150 8.55 -10.79 13.51
C TYR A 150 7.74 -10.00 14.54
N LEU A 151 6.75 -9.21 14.08
CA LEU A 151 5.86 -8.46 14.97
C LEU A 151 5.03 -9.36 15.88
N GLU A 152 4.58 -10.51 15.39
CA GLU A 152 3.86 -11.52 16.19
C GLU A 152 4.71 -12.00 17.40
N LYS A 153 6.05 -12.03 17.30
CA LYS A 153 6.92 -12.36 18.45
C LYS A 153 6.89 -11.31 19.57
N PHE A 154 6.45 -10.09 19.27
CA PHE A 154 6.19 -9.05 20.27
C PHE A 154 4.78 -9.09 20.85
N GLY A 155 3.95 -10.09 20.49
CA GLY A 155 2.61 -10.29 21.03
C GLY A 155 1.47 -9.67 20.20
N PHE A 156 1.75 -9.17 18.99
CA PHE A 156 0.68 -8.78 18.06
C PHE A 156 -0.05 -10.03 17.57
N SER A 157 -1.37 -9.94 17.39
CA SER A 157 -2.09 -10.94 16.60
C SER A 157 -1.71 -10.81 15.12
N HIS A 158 -2.00 -11.86 14.36
CA HIS A 158 -1.80 -11.86 12.91
C HIS A 158 -2.50 -10.68 12.23
N GLU A 159 -3.75 -10.42 12.61
CA GLU A 159 -4.57 -9.34 12.07
C GLU A 159 -4.08 -7.97 12.48
N GLN A 160 -3.60 -7.82 13.72
CA GLN A 160 -2.99 -6.58 14.17
C GLN A 160 -1.75 -6.28 13.35
N ALA A 161 -0.86 -7.27 13.16
CA ALA A 161 0.32 -7.11 12.33
C ALA A 161 -0.07 -6.79 10.88
N TYR A 162 -1.09 -7.47 10.34
CA TYR A 162 -1.57 -7.24 8.98
C TYR A 162 -2.12 -5.83 8.77
N MET A 163 -3.01 -5.38 9.65
CA MET A 163 -3.56 -4.03 9.63
C MET A 163 -2.50 -2.97 9.86
N LEU A 164 -1.50 -3.26 10.71
CA LEU A 164 -0.39 -2.36 10.96
C LEU A 164 0.44 -2.16 9.69
N LEU A 165 0.78 -3.22 8.95
CA LEU A 165 1.51 -3.09 7.69
C LEU A 165 0.69 -2.39 6.59
N ALA A 166 -0.63 -2.48 6.62
CA ALA A 166 -1.49 -1.79 5.65
C ALA A 166 -1.61 -0.27 5.92
N THR A 167 -1.50 0.14 7.18
CA THR A 167 -1.85 1.51 7.60
C THR A 167 -0.64 2.33 8.06
N ALA A 168 0.37 1.70 8.64
CA ALA A 168 1.59 2.38 9.05
C ALA A 168 2.43 2.77 7.83
N PRO A 169 3.28 3.81 7.93
CA PRO A 169 4.12 4.28 6.83
C PRO A 169 5.34 3.36 6.63
N ILE A 170 5.07 2.07 6.36
CA ILE A 170 6.06 1.09 5.94
C ILE A 170 6.48 1.39 4.51
N GLU A 171 7.75 1.11 4.21
CA GLU A 171 8.31 1.37 2.89
C GLU A 171 8.68 0.04 2.23
N SER A 172 8.20 -0.18 1.01
CA SER A 172 8.60 -1.33 0.20
C SER A 172 9.51 -0.89 -0.94
N ARG A 173 10.54 -1.68 -1.25
CA ARG A 173 11.48 -1.35 -2.32
C ARG A 173 11.75 -2.58 -3.17
N ILE A 174 11.67 -2.41 -4.48
CA ILE A 174 12.21 -3.39 -5.43
C ILE A 174 13.74 -3.23 -5.42
N LEU A 175 14.45 -4.23 -4.90
CA LEU A 175 15.90 -4.18 -4.74
C LEU A 175 16.64 -4.79 -5.93
N ALA A 176 16.15 -5.91 -6.46
CA ALA A 176 16.79 -6.60 -7.58
C ALA A 176 15.76 -7.30 -8.47
N THR A 177 15.80 -6.99 -9.76
CA THR A 177 15.02 -7.67 -10.81
C THR A 177 15.89 -8.47 -11.77
N ALA A 178 17.19 -8.16 -11.83
CA ALA A 178 18.13 -8.77 -12.77
C ALA A 178 18.67 -10.14 -12.33
N ASN A 179 18.49 -10.52 -11.06
CA ASN A 179 19.07 -11.72 -10.46
C ASN A 179 18.21 -12.97 -10.73
N ILE A 180 17.94 -13.26 -12.00
CA ILE A 180 17.09 -14.37 -12.43
C ILE A 180 17.58 -15.70 -11.80
N PRO A 181 16.69 -16.55 -11.25
CA PRO A 181 15.23 -16.44 -11.28
C PRO A 181 14.62 -15.55 -10.19
N THR A 182 15.42 -15.04 -9.26
CA THR A 182 14.96 -14.43 -8.02
C THR A 182 14.78 -12.91 -8.15
N ALA A 183 13.56 -12.43 -7.92
CA ALA A 183 13.34 -11.04 -7.58
C ALA A 183 13.49 -10.83 -6.06
N ASN A 184 13.92 -9.64 -5.66
CA ASN A 184 14.06 -9.28 -4.24
C ASN A 184 13.33 -7.96 -3.98
N VAL A 185 12.40 -8.01 -3.03
CA VAL A 185 11.69 -6.85 -2.47
C VAL A 185 12.03 -6.76 -1.00
N SER A 186 12.29 -5.55 -0.50
CA SER A 186 12.37 -5.29 0.94
C SER A 186 11.12 -4.60 1.44
N LEU A 187 10.76 -4.85 2.70
CA LEU A 187 9.75 -4.11 3.46
C LEU A 187 10.40 -3.58 4.75
N GLY A 188 10.42 -2.26 4.92
CA GLY A 188 10.94 -1.58 6.10
C GLY A 188 9.83 -1.19 7.06
N VAL A 189 9.92 -1.67 8.30
CA VAL A 189 9.03 -1.28 9.40
C VAL A 189 9.68 -0.16 10.20
N PRO A 190 9.11 1.06 10.24
CA PRO A 190 9.60 2.16 11.08
C PRO A 190 9.69 1.76 12.55
N VAL A 191 10.82 2.03 13.21
CA VAL A 191 10.96 1.74 14.64
C VAL A 191 10.23 2.79 15.48
N ASP A 192 10.24 4.04 15.03
CA ASP A 192 9.73 5.19 15.78
C ASP A 192 8.19 5.21 15.92
N MET A 193 7.47 4.30 15.24
CA MET A 193 6.02 4.15 15.41
C MET A 193 5.64 3.35 16.67
N PHE A 194 6.60 2.68 17.32
CA PHE A 194 6.38 1.88 18.52
C PHE A 194 6.84 2.64 19.76
N ASN A 195 6.10 2.48 20.87
CA ASN A 195 6.49 2.99 22.20
C ASN A 195 7.36 1.99 22.99
N PHE A 196 7.87 0.96 22.31
CA PHE A 196 8.81 -0.04 22.82
C PHE A 196 9.82 -0.38 21.72
N ASP A 197 10.96 -0.95 22.11
CA ASP A 197 12.01 -1.29 21.15
C ASP A 197 11.68 -2.58 20.40
N ILE A 198 11.61 -2.48 19.07
CA ILE A 198 11.47 -3.61 18.16
C ILE A 198 12.79 -4.02 17.50
N MET A 199 13.90 -3.36 17.84
CA MET A 199 15.20 -3.67 17.25
C MET A 199 15.67 -5.08 17.65
N PRO A 200 16.23 -5.87 16.70
CA PRO A 200 16.87 -7.13 17.04
C PRO A 200 17.98 -6.93 18.08
N ASN A 201 18.01 -7.77 19.10
CA ASN A 201 19.00 -7.77 20.16
C ASN A 201 19.19 -9.19 20.74
N GLU A 202 20.19 -9.39 21.59
CA GLU A 202 20.55 -10.70 22.16
C GLU A 202 19.43 -11.30 23.04
N GLU A 203 18.58 -10.48 23.65
CA GLU A 203 17.48 -10.95 24.49
C GLU A 203 16.26 -11.42 23.67
N GLY A 204 16.23 -11.06 22.38
CA GLY A 204 15.13 -11.34 21.47
C GLY A 204 13.85 -10.50 21.73
N PRO A 205 12.80 -10.73 20.93
CA PRO A 205 11.52 -10.05 21.10
C PRO A 205 10.87 -10.33 22.47
N LYS A 206 10.41 -9.28 23.14
CA LYS A 206 9.66 -9.39 24.40
C LYS A 206 8.16 -9.29 24.11
N PRO A 207 7.39 -10.39 24.26
CA PRO A 207 5.95 -10.34 24.08
C PRO A 207 5.30 -9.45 25.15
N GLY A 208 4.28 -8.70 24.76
CA GLY A 208 3.48 -7.90 25.68
C GLY A 208 2.06 -7.75 25.15
N ASP A 209 1.18 -7.21 25.99
CA ASP A 209 -0.18 -6.85 25.55
C ASP A 209 -0.12 -5.79 24.45
N ARG A 210 -0.85 -6.01 23.35
CA ARG A 210 -0.97 -5.12 22.19
C ARG A 210 -2.37 -4.53 22.03
N GLY A 211 -3.19 -4.66 23.07
CA GLY A 211 -4.55 -4.18 23.07
C GLY A 211 -5.47 -5.08 22.24
N SER A 212 -6.73 -4.66 22.15
CA SER A 212 -7.83 -5.52 21.69
C SER A 212 -8.44 -5.13 20.33
N ALA A 213 -7.71 -4.37 19.52
CA ALA A 213 -8.14 -3.99 18.18
C ALA A 213 -7.80 -5.07 17.16
N ALA A 214 -8.54 -5.07 16.03
CA ALA A 214 -8.32 -5.93 14.86
C ALA A 214 -8.22 -7.43 15.21
N TYR A 215 -9.33 -8.07 15.56
CA TYR A 215 -9.39 -9.52 15.68
C TYR A 215 -10.32 -10.14 14.64
N LEU A 216 -9.98 -11.37 14.27
CA LEU A 216 -10.93 -12.26 13.63
C LEU A 216 -12.06 -12.64 14.60
N SER A 217 -13.20 -13.02 14.05
CA SER A 217 -14.13 -13.84 14.83
C SER A 217 -13.43 -15.15 15.19
N LEU A 218 -13.75 -15.74 16.35
CA LEU A 218 -13.16 -17.01 16.81
C LEU A 218 -13.12 -18.08 15.71
N GLN A 219 -14.20 -18.23 14.94
CA GLN A 219 -14.29 -19.18 13.82
C GLN A 219 -13.25 -18.93 12.72
N ARG A 220 -12.96 -17.67 12.41
CA ARG A 220 -11.97 -17.30 11.39
C ARG A 220 -10.55 -17.47 11.92
N GLU A 221 -10.33 -17.18 13.20
CA GLU A 221 -9.04 -17.41 13.86
C GLU A 221 -8.70 -18.90 13.93
N GLU A 222 -9.64 -19.75 14.35
CA GLU A 222 -9.48 -21.21 14.34
C GLU A 222 -9.15 -21.75 12.95
N LYS A 223 -9.86 -21.24 11.93
CA LYS A 223 -9.57 -21.58 10.52
C LYS A 223 -8.16 -21.16 10.11
N TYR A 224 -7.76 -19.92 10.40
CA TYR A 224 -6.43 -19.41 10.07
C TYR A 224 -5.33 -20.28 10.71
N LEU A 225 -5.44 -20.55 12.01
CA LEU A 225 -4.48 -21.38 12.74
C LEU A 225 -4.40 -22.80 12.17
N SER A 226 -5.53 -23.39 11.77
CA SER A 226 -5.55 -24.72 11.14
C SER A 226 -4.86 -24.78 9.78
N GLU A 227 -4.82 -23.66 9.03
CA GLU A 227 -4.22 -23.58 7.69
C GLU A 227 -2.75 -23.15 7.72
N THR A 228 -2.29 -22.48 8.79
CA THR A 228 -0.94 -21.88 8.87
C THR A 228 0.01 -22.55 9.85
N VAL A 229 -0.50 -23.23 10.90
CA VAL A 229 0.36 -23.91 11.90
C VAL A 229 0.78 -25.31 11.44
N ALA A 230 0.44 -25.70 10.21
CA ALA A 230 0.86 -26.96 9.60
C ALA A 230 2.32 -26.90 9.12
N GLU A 231 3.20 -27.43 9.98
CA GLU A 231 4.62 -27.79 9.81
C GLU A 231 5.67 -26.67 9.83
N PRO A 232 6.74 -26.81 10.65
CA PRO A 232 7.87 -25.91 10.61
C PRO A 232 8.55 -26.00 9.25
N SER A 233 8.90 -24.85 8.68
CA SER A 233 9.69 -24.71 7.46
C SER A 233 10.81 -25.77 7.38
N PRO A 234 10.98 -26.46 6.24
CA PRO A 234 12.07 -27.43 6.06
C PRO A 234 13.47 -26.81 6.18
N PHE A 235 13.59 -25.48 6.27
CA PHE A 235 14.83 -24.76 6.51
C PHE A 235 15.18 -24.58 8.00
N ALA A 236 14.35 -25.04 8.94
CA ALA A 236 14.64 -25.01 10.37
C ALA A 236 15.45 -26.23 10.88
N ARG A 237 16.13 -26.96 9.99
CA ARG A 237 17.02 -28.08 10.35
C ARG A 237 18.47 -27.61 10.34
N ASP A 238 19.11 -27.76 11.50
CA ASP A 238 20.56 -27.68 11.77
C ASP A 238 21.18 -26.27 11.91
N ALA A 239 21.04 -25.70 13.11
CA ALA A 239 22.02 -24.84 13.77
C ALA A 239 22.19 -25.28 15.24
#